data_AF-A0A3P7MZI8-F1
#
_entry.id   AF-A0A3P7MZI8-F1
#
_cell.length_a   1.000
_cell.length_b   1.000
_cell.length_c   1.000
_cell.angle_alpha   90.00
_cell.angle_beta   90.00
_cell.angle_gamma   90.00
#
_symmetry.space_group_name_H-M   'P 1'
#
loop_
_entity.id
_entity.type
_entity.pdbx_description
1 polymer ?
#
loop_
_entity_poly.entity_id
_entity_poly.type
_entity_poly.pdbx_seq_one_letter_code
_entity_poly.pdbx_strand_id
1 'polypeptide(L)'
;MAESDSDLYKNFNIVISERWQNEIAETIFEVVNQDADKAESKKRSKQRAKMNVDEKDSDVIVHGYIKKLGGPFTSAWQTRYGKLYPSRLELYPESLSGKPELVFMDQIEDVCADLQTVKGENAIVVKLRDGFKEPRISLTNSVSS
;
A
#
# COMPACT_ATOMS: atom_id res chain seq x y z
N MET A 1 -19.01 8.49 30.15
CA MET A 1 -18.63 7.40 31.06
C MET A 1 -18.36 6.07 30.35
N ALA A 2 -18.59 5.94 29.03
CA ALA A 2 -18.26 4.71 28.27
C ALA A 2 -16.92 4.76 27.50
N GLU A 3 -16.47 5.95 27.05
CA GLU A 3 -15.19 6.08 26.35
C GLU A 3 -13.99 5.83 27.28
N SER A 4 -14.06 6.33 28.52
CA SER A 4 -12.97 6.21 29.51
C SER A 4 -12.64 4.76 29.90
N ASP A 5 -13.62 3.85 29.86
CA ASP A 5 -13.41 2.42 30.08
C ASP A 5 -12.80 1.73 28.86
N SER A 6 -13.13 2.18 27.65
CA SER A 6 -12.53 1.67 26.41
C SER A 6 -11.05 2.05 26.28
N ASP A 7 -10.67 3.23 26.78
CA ASP A 7 -9.29 3.71 26.81
C ASP A 7 -8.34 2.77 27.58
N LEU A 8 -8.83 2.10 28.62
CA LEU A 8 -8.06 1.15 29.44
C LEU A 8 -7.59 -0.08 28.65
N TYR A 9 -8.26 -0.41 27.55
CA TYR A 9 -7.94 -1.59 26.73
C TYR A 9 -7.13 -1.26 25.47
N LYS A 10 -6.72 -0.01 25.26
CA LYS A 10 -5.96 0.41 24.07
C LYS A 10 -4.65 -0.38 23.86
N ASN A 11 -4.05 -0.87 24.94
CA ASN A 11 -2.81 -1.65 24.90
C ASN A 11 -3.00 -3.12 25.29
N PHE A 12 -4.24 -3.60 25.36
CA PHE A 12 -4.53 -4.99 25.75
C PHE A 12 -4.09 -6.00 24.69
N ASN A 13 -4.22 -5.64 23.41
CA ASN A 13 -3.82 -6.51 22.31
C ASN A 13 -2.30 -6.48 22.15
N ILE A 14 -1.62 -7.52 22.63
CA ILE A 14 -0.18 -7.69 22.53
C ILE A 14 0.16 -8.94 21.72
N VAL A 15 1.20 -8.86 20.91
CA VAL A 15 1.79 -10.01 20.22
C VAL A 15 3.16 -10.25 20.80
N ILE A 16 3.39 -11.43 21.38
CA ILE A 16 4.70 -11.86 21.86
C ILE A 16 5.38 -12.57 20.69
N SER A 17 6.33 -11.88 20.05
CA SER A 17 6.95 -12.35 18.79
C SER A 17 7.51 -13.76 18.90
N GLU A 18 8.18 -14.12 20.00
CA GLU A 18 8.75 -15.46 20.21
C GLU A 18 7.67 -16.55 20.22
N ARG A 19 6.57 -16.33 20.94
CA ARG A 19 5.47 -17.30 21.01
C ARG A 19 4.80 -17.48 19.65
N TRP A 20 4.57 -16.38 18.95
CA TRP A 20 4.02 -16.41 17.60
C TRP A 20 4.95 -17.13 16.63
N GLN A 21 6.26 -16.82 16.63
CA GLN A 21 7.23 -17.47 15.76
C GLN A 21 7.34 -18.97 16.03
N ASN A 22 7.37 -19.40 17.30
CA ASN A 22 7.44 -20.82 17.66
C ASN A 22 6.19 -21.59 17.20
N GLU A 23 4.99 -21.05 17.45
CA GLU A 23 3.74 -21.69 17.02
C GLU A 23 3.69 -21.88 15.50
N ILE A 24 4.09 -20.84 14.74
CA ILE A 24 4.13 -20.88 13.27
C ILE A 24 5.18 -21.89 12.78
N ALA A 25 6.38 -21.88 13.37
CA ALA A 25 7.48 -22.78 13.02
C ALA A 25 7.11 -24.26 13.21
N GLU A 26 6.39 -24.58 14.29
CA GLU A 26 6.01 -25.96 14.63
C GLU A 26 4.82 -26.48 13.81
N THR A 27 3.91 -25.60 13.36
CA THR A 27 2.63 -26.04 12.78
C THR A 27 2.58 -25.94 11.27
N ILE A 28 2.87 -24.76 10.72
CA ILE A 28 2.49 -24.42 9.33
C ILE A 28 3.62 -23.84 8.49
N PHE A 29 4.76 -23.52 9.07
CA PHE A 29 5.85 -22.82 8.38
C PHE A 29 6.28 -23.53 7.09
N GLU A 30 6.52 -24.84 7.13
CA GLU A 30 6.96 -25.60 5.95
C GLU A 30 5.89 -25.64 4.86
N VAL A 31 4.63 -25.90 5.23
CA VAL A 31 3.51 -26.03 4.27
C VAL A 31 3.21 -24.69 3.60
N VAL A 32 3.17 -23.61 4.38
CA VAL A 32 2.91 -22.26 3.85
C VAL A 32 4.05 -21.79 2.95
N ASN A 33 5.31 -22.04 3.32
CA ASN A 33 6.43 -21.68 2.46
C ASN A 33 6.41 -22.47 1.16
N GLN A 34 6.14 -23.78 1.19
CA GLN A 34 6.02 -24.58 -0.03
C GLN A 34 4.89 -24.09 -0.95
N ASP A 35 3.72 -23.74 -0.40
CA ASP A 35 2.61 -23.20 -1.19
C ASP A 35 2.94 -21.81 -1.76
N ALA A 36 3.56 -20.95 -0.94
CA ALA A 36 4.04 -19.63 -1.35
C ALA A 36 5.08 -19.71 -2.46
N ASP A 37 6.07 -20.60 -2.36
CA ASP A 37 7.10 -20.84 -3.38
C ASP A 37 6.45 -21.29 -4.70
N LYS A 38 5.47 -22.19 -4.62
CA LYS A 38 4.74 -22.69 -5.79
C LYS A 38 3.88 -21.61 -6.43
N ALA A 39 3.27 -20.73 -5.63
CA ALA A 39 2.49 -19.59 -6.10
C ALA A 39 3.38 -18.48 -6.69
N GLU A 40 4.51 -18.16 -6.05
CA GLU A 40 5.48 -17.18 -6.54
C GLU A 40 6.08 -17.67 -7.86
N SER A 41 6.52 -18.93 -7.95
CA SER A 41 7.09 -19.53 -9.17
C SER A 41 6.16 -19.37 -10.39
N LYS A 42 4.84 -19.50 -10.20
CA LYS A 42 3.84 -19.26 -11.25
C LYS A 42 3.68 -17.79 -11.65
N LYS A 43 3.83 -16.85 -10.70
CA LYS A 43 3.74 -15.39 -10.94
C LYS A 43 5.05 -14.81 -11.51
N ARG A 44 6.19 -15.39 -11.13
CA ARG A 44 7.56 -15.01 -11.47
C ARG A 44 7.79 -14.91 -12.97
N SER A 45 7.26 -15.87 -13.73
CA SER A 45 7.54 -16.01 -15.17
C SER A 45 6.97 -14.87 -16.03
N LYS A 46 5.94 -14.14 -15.58
CA LYS A 46 5.37 -12.99 -16.31
C LYS A 46 5.72 -11.63 -15.70
N GLN A 47 5.98 -11.59 -14.39
CA GLN A 47 6.22 -10.33 -13.66
C GLN A 47 7.70 -9.91 -13.65
N ARG A 48 8.65 -10.86 -13.61
CA ARG A 48 10.09 -10.55 -13.51
C ARG A 48 10.65 -9.83 -14.73
N ALA A 49 10.23 -10.18 -15.94
CA ALA A 49 10.77 -9.57 -17.17
C ALA A 49 10.46 -8.07 -17.28
N LYS A 50 9.37 -7.58 -16.67
CA LYS A 50 8.97 -6.17 -16.73
C LYS A 50 9.48 -5.32 -15.56
N MET A 51 9.78 -5.93 -14.41
CA MET A 51 10.23 -5.20 -13.21
C MET A 51 11.76 -5.15 -13.06
N ASN A 52 12.47 -6.22 -13.44
CA ASN A 52 13.91 -6.36 -13.16
C ASN A 52 14.80 -5.46 -14.04
N VAL A 53 14.28 -4.96 -15.17
CA VAL A 53 15.02 -4.07 -16.09
C VAL A 53 15.15 -2.65 -15.53
N ASP A 54 14.28 -2.27 -14.59
CA ASP A 54 14.19 -0.89 -14.09
C ASP A 54 15.04 -0.65 -12.83
N GLU A 55 15.32 -1.66 -12.01
CA GLU A 55 15.89 -1.45 -10.65
C GLU A 55 17.38 -1.08 -10.60
N LYS A 56 18.20 -1.39 -11.62
CA LYS A 56 19.67 -1.22 -11.51
C LYS A 56 20.18 0.21 -11.73
N ASP A 57 19.36 1.10 -12.30
CA ASP A 57 19.72 2.50 -12.61
C ASP A 57 18.60 3.48 -12.22
N SER A 58 17.59 3.02 -11.48
CA SER A 58 16.40 3.82 -11.14
C SER A 58 16.55 4.49 -9.78
N ASP A 59 16.18 5.76 -9.71
CA ASP A 59 16.14 6.59 -8.50
C ASP A 59 14.91 6.29 -7.62
N VAL A 60 14.35 5.09 -7.72
CA VAL A 60 13.18 4.67 -6.93
C VAL A 60 13.54 4.58 -5.44
N ILE A 61 12.74 5.24 -4.59
CA ILE A 61 12.90 5.25 -3.13
C ILE A 61 12.21 4.03 -2.52
N VAL A 62 10.96 3.79 -2.93
CA VAL A 62 10.14 2.68 -2.45
C VAL A 62 9.08 2.31 -3.48
N HIS A 63 8.76 1.03 -3.58
CA HIS A 63 7.69 0.55 -4.46
C HIS A 63 6.95 -0.62 -3.83
N GLY A 64 5.69 -0.81 -4.24
CA GLY A 64 4.84 -1.86 -3.71
C GLY A 64 3.37 -1.69 -4.06
N TYR A 65 2.56 -2.65 -3.65
CA TYR A 65 1.11 -2.55 -3.81
C TYR A 65 0.53 -1.60 -2.78
N ILE A 66 -0.34 -0.71 -3.24
CA ILE A 66 -1.06 0.28 -2.42
C ILE A 66 -2.46 0.48 -2.98
N LYS A 67 -3.43 0.86 -2.14
CA LYS A 67 -4.78 1.18 -2.59
C LYS A 67 -4.92 2.71 -2.72
N LYS A 68 -5.29 3.18 -3.91
CA LYS A 68 -5.71 4.58 -4.14
C LYS A 68 -7.22 4.66 -4.08
N LEU A 69 -7.77 5.65 -3.38
CA LEU A 69 -9.19 5.94 -3.48
C LEU A 69 -9.47 6.51 -4.87
N GLY A 70 -10.44 5.93 -5.58
CA GLY A 70 -10.84 6.42 -6.88
C GLY A 70 -11.31 7.89 -6.85
N GLY A 71 -11.20 8.55 -8.00
CA GLY A 71 -11.63 9.94 -8.17
C GLY A 71 -13.15 10.13 -8.10
N PRO A 72 -13.65 11.32 -8.48
CA PRO A 72 -15.05 11.74 -8.23
C PRO A 72 -16.13 10.78 -8.80
N PHE A 73 -15.79 9.97 -9.79
CA PHE A 73 -16.71 9.00 -10.42
C PHE A 73 -16.61 7.58 -9.88
N THR A 74 -15.55 7.25 -9.15
CA THR A 74 -15.34 5.91 -8.59
C THR A 74 -15.04 6.00 -7.10
N SER A 75 -16.04 5.62 -6.30
CA SER A 75 -15.96 5.70 -4.85
C SER A 75 -15.24 4.50 -4.20
N ALA A 76 -14.57 3.64 -4.96
CA ALA A 76 -13.94 2.44 -4.45
C ALA A 76 -12.42 2.58 -4.31
N TRP A 77 -11.85 1.84 -3.36
CA TRP A 77 -10.41 1.62 -3.27
C TRP A 77 -9.95 0.75 -4.44
N GLN A 78 -8.91 1.18 -5.15
CA GLN A 78 -8.34 0.47 -6.28
C GLN A 78 -6.90 0.09 -5.97
N THR A 79 -6.59 -1.21 -6.10
CA THR A 79 -5.22 -1.70 -6.00
C THR A 79 -4.38 -1.14 -7.15
N ARG A 80 -3.24 -0.55 -6.78
CA ARG A 80 -2.23 0.02 -7.67
C ARG A 80 -0.87 -0.51 -7.26
N TYR A 81 0.04 -0.61 -8.22
CA TYR A 81 1.45 -0.79 -7.93
C TYR A 81 2.12 0.58 -7.96
N GLY A 82 2.49 1.09 -6.79
CA GLY A 82 3.11 2.39 -6.64
C GLY A 82 4.63 2.31 -6.74
N LYS A 83 5.24 3.27 -7.44
CA LYS A 83 6.68 3.55 -7.38
C LYS A 83 6.88 5.02 -7.01
N LEU A 84 7.55 5.24 -5.89
CA LEU A 84 7.90 6.57 -5.41
C LEU A 84 9.33 6.91 -5.81
N TYR A 85 9.49 8.05 -6.46
CA TYR A 85 10.76 8.66 -6.84
C TYR A 85 10.88 10.02 -6.15
N PRO A 86 12.09 10.61 -6.07
CA PRO A 86 12.30 11.97 -5.54
C PRO A 86 11.48 13.03 -6.28
N SER A 87 11.18 12.81 -7.56
CA SER A 87 10.52 13.77 -8.45
C SER A 87 9.03 13.48 -8.70
N ARG A 88 8.60 12.23 -8.50
CA ARG A 88 7.25 11.79 -8.91
C ARG A 88 6.81 10.51 -8.19
N LEU A 89 5.50 10.32 -8.15
CA LEU A 89 4.83 9.08 -7.78
C LEU A 89 4.17 8.51 -9.02
N GLU A 90 4.48 7.26 -9.34
CA GLU A 90 3.86 6.52 -10.45
C GLU A 90 2.93 5.45 -9.88
N LEU A 91 1.65 5.46 -10.28
CA LEU A 91 0.65 4.48 -9.85
C LEU A 91 0.19 3.64 -11.04
N TYR A 92 0.75 2.45 -11.15
CA TYR A 92 0.38 1.49 -12.19
C TYR A 92 -0.91 0.77 -11.84
N PRO A 93 -1.79 0.49 -12.83
CA PRO A 93 -2.91 -0.41 -12.60
C PRO A 93 -2.41 -1.80 -12.18
N GLU A 94 -3.23 -2.53 -11.41
CA GLU A 94 -2.88 -3.85 -10.88
C GLU A 94 -2.38 -4.84 -11.95
N SER A 95 -2.90 -4.74 -13.18
CA SER A 95 -2.49 -5.56 -14.32
C SER A 95 -1.09 -5.28 -14.86
N LEU A 96 -0.45 -4.18 -14.44
CA LEU A 96 0.85 -3.69 -14.94
C LEU A 96 0.91 -3.53 -16.48
N SER A 97 -0.25 -3.41 -17.13
CA SER A 97 -0.38 -3.36 -18.59
C SER A 97 -0.88 -2.01 -19.12
N GLY A 98 -1.34 -1.12 -18.25
CA GLY A 98 -1.79 0.22 -18.61
C GLY A 98 -0.73 1.28 -18.32
N LYS A 99 -0.96 2.50 -18.83
CA LYS A 99 -0.14 3.67 -18.50
C LYS A 99 -0.28 4.00 -17.01
N PRO A 100 0.81 4.31 -16.30
CA PRO A 100 0.73 4.75 -14.91
C PRO A 100 0.06 6.12 -14.82
N GLU A 101 -0.65 6.32 -13.72
CA GLU A 101 -1.00 7.68 -13.28
C GLU A 101 0.26 8.32 -12.69
N LEU A 102 0.59 9.53 -13.15
CA LEU A 102 1.79 10.26 -12.74
C LEU A 102 1.39 11.45 -11.87
N VAL A 103 2.00 11.55 -10.70
CA VAL A 103 1.85 12.67 -9.76
C VAL A 103 3.24 13.23 -9.52
N PHE A 104 3.51 14.45 -9.99
CA PHE A 104 4.80 15.10 -9.77
C PHE A 104 4.85 15.78 -8.42
N MET A 105 6.03 15.80 -7.80
CA MET A 105 6.18 16.40 -6.47
C MET A 105 5.87 17.89 -6.46
N ASP A 106 6.05 18.61 -7.58
CA ASP A 106 5.67 20.02 -7.69
C ASP A 106 4.15 20.26 -7.68
N GLN A 107 3.35 19.22 -7.97
CA GLN A 107 1.89 19.28 -7.95
C GLN A 107 1.34 19.12 -6.53
N ILE A 108 2.15 18.60 -5.61
CA ILE A 108 1.77 18.42 -4.22
C ILE A 108 1.88 19.77 -3.51
N GLU A 109 0.79 20.17 -2.88
CA GLU A 109 0.75 21.35 -2.03
C GLU A 109 1.14 20.99 -0.60
N ASP A 110 0.57 19.90 -0.08
CA ASP A 110 0.66 19.51 1.32
C ASP A 110 0.40 18.01 1.49
N VAL A 111 1.03 17.40 2.49
CA VAL A 111 0.77 16.02 2.90
C VAL A 111 0.34 16.05 4.36
N CYS A 112 -0.81 15.48 4.66
CA CYS A 112 -1.30 15.47 6.03
C CYS A 112 -0.34 14.70 6.94
N ALA A 113 0.04 15.33 8.06
CA ALA A 113 1.03 14.78 9.00
C ALA A 113 0.55 13.46 9.64
N ASP A 114 -0.75 13.36 9.91
CA ASP A 114 -1.39 12.17 10.48
C ASP A 114 -2.22 11.42 9.45
N LEU A 115 -2.37 10.11 9.68
CA LEU A 115 -3.31 9.28 8.93
C LEU A 115 -4.74 9.76 9.19
N GLN A 116 -5.53 9.91 8.14
CA GLN A 116 -6.93 10.28 8.22
C GLN A 116 -7.82 9.08 7.95
N THR A 117 -8.92 8.96 8.69
CA THR A 117 -9.94 7.96 8.39
C THR A 117 -10.73 8.37 7.15
N VAL A 118 -10.52 7.67 6.04
CA VAL A 118 -11.20 7.90 4.77
C VAL A 118 -11.93 6.62 4.39
N LYS A 119 -13.26 6.67 4.32
CA LYS A 119 -14.12 5.50 4.00
C LYS A 119 -13.82 4.27 4.86
N GLY A 120 -13.62 4.47 6.16
CA GLY A 120 -13.36 3.41 7.13
C GLY A 120 -11.91 2.92 7.17
N GLU A 121 -11.03 3.43 6.31
CA GLU A 121 -9.63 3.03 6.23
C GLU A 121 -8.72 4.17 6.71
N ASN A 122 -7.63 3.84 7.40
CA ASN A 122 -6.60 4.82 7.75
C ASN A 122 -5.74 5.11 6.52
N ALA A 123 -5.82 6.34 6.01
CA ALA A 123 -5.23 6.73 4.74
C ALA A 123 -4.30 7.94 4.87
N ILE A 124 -3.25 7.93 4.07
CA ILE A 124 -2.42 9.11 3.80
C ILE A 124 -3.21 10.00 2.84
N VAL A 125 -3.34 11.28 3.19
CA VAL A 125 -4.03 12.27 2.35
C VAL A 125 -3.02 13.29 1.84
N VAL A 126 -2.84 13.30 0.52
CA VAL A 126 -1.98 14.23 -0.21
C VAL A 126 -2.89 15.27 -0.87
N LYS A 127 -2.68 16.56 -0.58
CA LYS A 127 -3.37 17.66 -1.24
C LYS A 127 -2.57 18.09 -2.46
N LEU A 128 -3.26 18.25 -3.58
CA LEU A 128 -2.68 18.75 -4.81
C LEU A 128 -3.02 20.24 -4.95
N ARG A 129 -2.16 20.99 -5.63
CA ARG A 129 -2.40 22.41 -5.92
C ARG A 129 -3.71 22.61 -6.71
N ASP A 130 -4.28 23.80 -6.62
CA ASP A 130 -5.48 24.13 -7.39
C ASP A 130 -5.28 24.00 -8.91
N GLY A 131 -6.33 23.52 -9.59
CA GLY A 131 -6.34 23.34 -11.05
C GLY A 131 -6.20 21.90 -11.56
N PHE A 132 -5.96 20.92 -10.67
CA PHE A 132 -5.99 19.50 -11.02
C PHE A 132 -7.41 18.91 -10.94
N LYS A 133 -7.67 17.88 -11.76
CA LYS A 133 -8.97 17.19 -11.82
C LYS A 133 -9.38 16.56 -10.48
N GLU A 134 -8.38 16.16 -9.69
CA GLU A 134 -8.56 15.64 -8.34
C GLU A 134 -7.82 16.57 -7.38
N PRO A 135 -8.49 17.20 -6.39
CA PRO A 135 -7.83 18.14 -5.48
C PRO A 135 -6.98 17.44 -4.41
N ARG A 136 -7.14 16.11 -4.27
CA ARG A 136 -6.40 15.30 -3.31
C ARG A 136 -6.31 13.85 -3.74
N ILE A 137 -5.31 13.16 -3.21
CA ILE A 137 -5.08 11.73 -3.36
C ILE A 137 -5.14 11.09 -1.97
N SER A 138 -5.94 10.04 -1.83
CA SER A 138 -5.97 9.21 -0.61
C SER A 138 -5.37 7.84 -0.89
N LEU A 139 -4.39 7.43 -0.08
CA LEU A 139 -3.66 6.17 -0.21
C LEU A 139 -3.75 5.37 1.08
N THR A 140 -4.03 4.07 1.00
CA THR A 140 -4.00 3.15 2.16
C THR A 140 -3.24 1.87 1.82
N ASN A 141 -2.59 1.27 2.81
CA ASN A 141 -2.04 -0.09 2.70
C ASN A 141 -2.95 -1.15 3.32
N SER A 142 -4.11 -0.74 3.84
CA SER A 142 -4.95 -1.62 4.63
C SER A 142 -5.37 -2.85 3.82
N VAL A 143 -5.03 -4.01 4.37
CA VAL A 143 -5.55 -5.28 3.90
C VAL A 143 -6.99 -5.30 4.39
N SER A 144 -7.94 -5.15 3.47
CA SER A 144 -9.36 -5.29 3.78
C SER A 144 -9.52 -6.68 4.42
N SER A 145 -9.80 -6.67 5.72
CA SER A 145 -9.96 -7.88 6.54
C SER A 145 -11.27 -8.57 6.22
#